data_AF-A0AAN7HDV2-F1
#
_entry.id   AF-A0AAN7HDV2-F1
#
_cell.length_a   1.000
_cell.length_b   1.000
_cell.length_c   1.000
_cell.angle_alpha   90.00
_cell.angle_beta   90.00
_cell.angle_gamma   90.00
#
_symmetry.space_group_name_H-M   'P 1'
#
loop_
_entity.id
_entity.type
_entity.pdbx_description
1 polymer ?
#
loop_
_entity_poly.entity_id
_entity_poly.type
_entity_poly.pdbx_seq_one_letter_code
_entity_poly.pdbx_strand_id
1 'polypeptide(L)'
;MSTLRISLPRSLPNVCARPPSPPRPFLTQPFSTSASRSKRSRGPGIIEVSNEDWVDRSDAFYSYIPPPSNDPTPRAIRAPAPHPSSLTDAHETFVTHRPRFLYSVSRFLQIPPNTHTPEVCLLGRSNVGKSTLINALGGLEAASAARAHGRGARLRGLALTSKTAGSTRSINAYGFGLPTSQQRREALERAAEHAQRLKEGGLSRSERRELPREQPPRHRLIMVDMPGYGLGSEVQWGVEIRKYLEKRKMLKGAVLLIDAVSGVKESDRMVLGMLRDAEVKTAVVLTKTDKLGRDSARVQQLCLGVWEELRRVEQQSLTWLEGSEKGWQKEIYVTSAGDPDNEGSGAGVVGARWAICRMAGLVKDDRVLQPPPPPPAAQKIVSFDQIQWASSSTEPKAGDAGRKDLF
;
A
#
# COMPACT_ATOMS: atom_id res chain seq x y z
N MET A 1 -6.83 12.74 -74.01
CA MET A 1 -6.06 13.91 -73.56
C MET A 1 -5.29 13.49 -72.32
N SER A 2 -4.19 12.77 -72.45
CA SER A 2 -2.79 13.24 -72.64
C SER A 2 -2.00 12.93 -71.36
N THR A 3 -1.34 11.77 -71.41
CA THR A 3 -0.41 11.19 -70.46
C THR A 3 0.93 11.95 -70.44
N LEU A 4 1.47 12.23 -69.26
CA LEU A 4 2.82 12.79 -69.08
C LEU A 4 3.79 11.68 -68.64
N ARG A 5 4.71 11.34 -69.56
CA ARG A 5 5.92 10.54 -69.36
C ARG A 5 7.05 11.47 -68.91
N ILE A 6 7.88 11.05 -67.95
CA ILE A 6 9.25 11.57 -67.79
C ILE A 6 10.21 10.40 -67.61
N SER A 7 11.31 10.49 -68.36
CA SER A 7 12.29 9.49 -68.75
C SER A 7 13.53 9.45 -67.87
N LEU A 8 14.10 8.25 -67.72
CA LEU A 8 15.47 7.97 -67.26
C LEU A 8 16.54 8.37 -68.29
N PRO A 9 17.79 8.59 -67.85
CA PRO A 9 18.96 8.20 -68.63
C PRO A 9 19.82 7.12 -67.95
N ARG A 10 20.46 6.31 -68.80
CA ARG A 10 21.28 5.12 -68.54
C ARG A 10 22.78 5.46 -68.29
N SER A 11 23.47 4.59 -67.53
CA SER A 11 24.85 4.00 -67.66
C SER A 11 26.01 4.86 -68.20
N LEU A 12 27.31 4.81 -67.81
CA LEU A 12 28.27 3.93 -67.07
C LEU A 12 29.63 4.75 -67.05
N PRO A 13 30.83 4.33 -66.51
CA PRO A 13 31.33 2.98 -66.31
C PRO A 13 32.09 2.65 -65.00
N ASN A 14 32.33 1.35 -64.86
CA ASN A 14 33.13 0.64 -63.85
C ASN A 14 34.59 1.09 -63.79
N VAL A 15 35.13 1.23 -62.58
CA VAL A 15 36.56 0.99 -62.28
C VAL A 15 36.66 0.10 -61.04
N CYS A 16 37.24 -1.09 -61.23
CA CYS A 16 37.61 -2.03 -60.19
C CYS A 16 38.68 -1.46 -59.25
N ALA A 17 38.49 -1.59 -57.94
CA ALA A 17 39.58 -1.59 -56.97
C ALA A 17 39.42 -2.76 -55.99
N ARG A 18 40.48 -3.56 -55.88
CA ARG A 18 40.58 -4.81 -55.11
C ARG A 18 40.56 -4.58 -53.59
N PRO A 19 40.17 -5.59 -52.78
CA PRO A 19 40.16 -5.50 -51.33
C PRO A 19 41.58 -5.62 -50.74
N PRO A 20 41.89 -4.97 -49.61
CA PRO A 20 43.16 -5.19 -48.93
C PRO A 20 43.18 -6.55 -48.20
N SER A 21 44.22 -7.33 -48.50
CA SER A 21 44.56 -8.63 -47.90
C SER A 21 45.26 -8.48 -46.53
N PRO A 22 45.25 -9.54 -45.69
CA PRO A 22 45.52 -9.45 -44.26
C PRO A 22 47.02 -9.55 -43.92
N PRO A 23 47.47 -9.03 -42.76
CA PRO A 23 48.83 -9.26 -42.30
C PRO A 23 49.04 -10.70 -41.80
N ARG A 24 50.20 -11.29 -42.14
CA ARG A 24 50.67 -12.64 -41.77
C ARG A 24 51.61 -12.62 -40.54
N PRO A 25 51.83 -13.78 -39.90
CA PRO A 25 52.16 -13.89 -38.46
C PRO A 25 53.65 -14.12 -38.18
N PHE A 26 54.12 -13.83 -36.96
CA PHE A 26 55.31 -14.47 -36.39
C PHE A 26 55.27 -14.58 -34.84
N LEU A 27 55.44 -15.83 -34.39
CA LEU A 27 56.14 -16.37 -33.19
C LEU A 27 55.61 -16.22 -31.73
N THR A 28 55.03 -17.34 -31.29
CA THR A 28 55.06 -18.10 -30.01
C THR A 28 55.55 -17.51 -28.65
N GLN A 29 54.57 -17.48 -27.70
CA GLN A 29 54.48 -18.01 -26.30
C GLN A 29 55.30 -17.36 -25.14
N PRO A 30 54.92 -17.48 -23.83
CA PRO A 30 53.64 -17.89 -23.19
C PRO A 30 53.18 -16.99 -21.97
N PHE A 31 52.10 -17.42 -21.28
CA PHE A 31 51.51 -17.00 -19.98
C PHE A 31 50.43 -15.89 -20.04
N SER A 32 49.25 -15.99 -19.40
CA SER A 32 48.62 -16.99 -18.53
C SER A 32 47.09 -16.82 -18.58
N THR A 33 46.37 -17.95 -18.62
CA THR A 33 44.99 -18.23 -18.12
C THR A 33 44.15 -17.06 -17.59
N SER A 34 42.94 -16.80 -18.10
CA SER A 34 41.77 -17.66 -17.83
C SER A 34 40.59 -17.37 -18.79
N ALA A 35 39.83 -18.42 -19.09
CA ALA A 35 38.85 -18.50 -20.16
C ALA A 35 37.53 -17.76 -19.89
N SER A 36 37.10 -16.91 -20.83
CA SER A 36 35.71 -16.43 -20.94
C SER A 36 34.86 -17.43 -21.75
N ARG A 37 33.90 -18.08 -21.10
CA ARG A 37 32.93 -18.98 -21.76
C ARG A 37 31.61 -18.23 -22.01
N SER A 38 31.35 -17.96 -23.29
CA SER A 38 30.08 -17.60 -23.95
C SER A 38 28.80 -17.64 -23.09
N LYS A 39 28.14 -16.47 -22.91
CA LYS A 39 26.74 -16.39 -22.43
C LYS A 39 25.77 -16.66 -23.59
N ARG A 40 25.15 -17.85 -23.56
CA ARG A 40 23.89 -18.14 -24.27
C ARG A 40 22.80 -17.20 -23.77
N SER A 41 22.06 -16.62 -24.70
CA SER A 41 20.87 -15.79 -24.49
C SER A 41 19.81 -16.50 -23.63
N ARG A 42 19.47 -15.93 -22.47
CA ARG A 42 18.27 -16.28 -21.68
C ARG A 42 17.17 -15.25 -21.94
N GLY A 43 15.92 -15.72 -22.00
CA GLY A 43 14.70 -14.94 -22.23
C GLY A 43 14.42 -13.86 -21.17
N PRO A 44 13.29 -13.15 -21.27
CA PRO A 44 13.05 -11.90 -20.55
C PRO A 44 13.15 -12.11 -19.04
N GLY A 45 14.14 -11.48 -18.43
CA GLY A 45 14.53 -11.66 -17.05
C GLY A 45 13.47 -11.17 -16.07
N ILE A 46 13.08 -12.06 -15.16
CA ILE A 46 12.69 -11.66 -13.81
C ILE A 46 13.95 -11.00 -13.23
N ILE A 47 13.84 -9.76 -12.77
CA ILE A 47 14.95 -9.09 -12.09
C ILE A 47 15.14 -9.83 -10.77
N GLU A 48 16.14 -10.72 -10.70
CA GLU A 48 16.66 -11.23 -9.44
C GLU A 48 17.38 -10.06 -8.75
N VAL A 49 16.64 -9.27 -7.99
CA VAL A 49 17.22 -8.30 -7.05
C VAL A 49 17.56 -9.08 -5.78
N SER A 50 18.81 -9.00 -5.34
CA SER A 50 19.28 -9.56 -4.06
C SER A 50 18.38 -9.09 -2.91
N ASN A 51 18.03 -10.01 -2.00
CA ASN A 51 17.21 -9.72 -0.81
C ASN A 51 17.82 -8.62 0.09
N GLU A 52 19.12 -8.35 -0.03
CA GLU A 52 19.85 -7.38 0.81
C GLU A 52 19.67 -5.92 0.35
N ASP A 53 19.38 -5.65 -0.93
CA ASP A 53 19.31 -4.27 -1.47
C ASP A 53 18.05 -3.50 -1.04
N TRP A 54 16.99 -4.19 -0.62
CA TRP A 54 15.73 -3.55 -0.21
C TRP A 54 15.72 -3.10 1.25
N VAL A 55 16.51 -3.74 2.11
CA VAL A 55 16.52 -3.50 3.56
C VAL A 55 17.36 -2.27 3.92
N ASP A 56 18.39 -1.95 3.13
CA ASP A 56 19.32 -0.85 3.42
C ASP A 56 18.76 0.55 3.06
N ARG A 57 17.67 0.61 2.29
CA ARG A 57 16.93 1.85 2.06
C ARG A 57 15.92 2.08 3.19
N SER A 58 16.41 2.40 4.38
CA SER A 58 15.59 2.90 5.50
C SER A 58 14.70 4.09 5.09
N ASP A 59 15.10 4.83 4.05
CA ASP A 59 14.31 5.87 3.40
C ASP A 59 13.08 5.36 2.62
N ALA A 60 12.91 4.07 2.32
CA ALA A 60 11.76 3.57 1.54
C ALA A 60 10.47 3.40 2.36
N PHE A 61 10.58 3.35 3.69
CA PHE A 61 9.45 3.23 4.62
C PHE A 61 8.96 4.62 5.02
N TYR A 62 7.96 5.15 4.30
CA TYR A 62 7.35 6.45 4.60
C TYR A 62 5.99 6.27 5.29
N SER A 63 5.97 6.31 6.62
CA SER A 63 4.75 6.54 7.39
C SER A 63 4.95 7.63 8.44
N TYR A 64 3.84 8.25 8.82
CA TYR A 64 3.77 9.32 9.81
C TYR A 64 2.82 8.95 10.94
N ILE A 65 3.12 9.41 12.14
CA ILE A 65 2.28 9.33 13.34
C ILE A 65 1.91 10.75 13.80
N PRO A 66 0.74 10.93 14.45
CA PRO A 66 0.31 12.25 14.90
C PRO A 66 1.26 12.77 15.98
N PRO A 67 1.37 14.10 16.15
CA PRO A 67 2.10 14.66 17.27
C PRO A 67 1.49 14.23 18.62
N PRO A 68 2.27 14.27 19.72
CA PRO A 68 1.74 14.14 21.07
C PRO A 68 0.65 15.20 21.32
N SER A 69 -0.39 14.86 22.10
CA SER A 69 -1.55 15.73 22.32
C SER A 69 -1.23 17.11 22.91
N ASN A 70 -0.06 17.28 23.54
CA ASN A 70 0.36 18.52 24.20
C ASN A 70 1.40 19.33 23.39
N ASP A 71 1.63 19.00 22.12
CA ASP A 71 2.57 19.74 21.28
C ASP A 71 2.02 21.13 20.90
N PRO A 72 2.66 22.25 21.29
CA PRO A 72 2.21 23.59 20.94
C PRO A 72 2.28 23.90 19.44
N THR A 73 3.08 23.13 18.68
CA THR A 73 3.19 23.26 17.22
C THR A 73 3.03 21.88 16.59
N PRO A 74 1.79 21.41 16.38
CA PRO A 74 1.53 20.04 15.95
C PRO A 74 2.25 19.75 14.63
N ARG A 75 3.21 18.84 14.66
CA ARG A 75 3.93 18.37 13.46
C ARG A 75 3.85 16.86 13.36
N ALA A 76 3.62 16.36 12.15
CA ALA A 76 3.60 14.93 11.91
C ALA A 76 5.00 14.34 12.13
N ILE A 77 5.11 13.32 12.96
CA ILE A 77 6.39 12.66 13.27
C ILE A 77 6.55 11.47 12.34
N ARG A 78 7.76 11.21 11.83
CA ARG A 78 8.02 9.99 11.05
C ARG A 78 7.93 8.77 11.98
N ALA A 79 7.19 7.75 11.57
CA ALA A 79 7.10 6.54 12.36
C ALA A 79 8.43 5.78 12.35
N PRO A 80 8.80 5.10 13.45
CA PRO A 80 9.96 4.21 13.44
C PRO A 80 9.75 3.07 12.44
N ALA A 81 10.78 2.63 11.72
CA ALA A 81 10.63 1.53 10.77
C ALA A 81 10.28 0.20 11.49
N PRO A 82 9.43 -0.66 10.91
CA PRO A 82 9.20 -2.03 11.38
C PRO A 82 10.47 -2.87 11.35
N HIS A 83 10.45 -4.00 12.07
CA HIS A 83 11.54 -4.95 12.05
C HIS A 83 11.81 -5.44 10.61
N PRO A 84 13.08 -5.54 10.16
CA PRO A 84 13.41 -5.95 8.79
C PRO A 84 12.77 -7.26 8.35
N SER A 85 12.70 -8.27 9.24
CA SER A 85 12.06 -9.55 8.90
C SER A 85 10.57 -9.39 8.55
N SER A 86 9.85 -8.52 9.25
CA SER A 86 8.44 -8.22 8.99
C SER A 86 8.26 -7.52 7.63
N LEU A 87 9.21 -6.68 7.22
CA LEU A 87 9.22 -6.05 5.90
C LEU A 87 9.51 -7.07 4.79
N THR A 88 10.46 -7.98 5.02
CA THR A 88 10.77 -9.09 4.10
C THR A 88 9.58 -10.03 3.92
N ASP A 89 8.94 -10.48 5.01
CA ASP A 89 7.75 -11.34 4.97
C ASP A 89 6.59 -10.69 4.18
N ALA A 90 6.40 -9.39 4.38
CA ALA A 90 5.44 -8.61 3.63
C ALA A 90 5.82 -8.55 2.14
N HIS A 91 7.08 -8.25 1.82
CA HIS A 91 7.58 -8.24 0.45
C HIS A 91 7.35 -9.58 -0.26
N GLU A 92 7.75 -10.68 0.37
CA GLU A 92 7.62 -12.03 -0.20
C GLU A 92 6.17 -12.43 -0.49
N THR A 93 5.24 -11.98 0.36
CA THR A 93 3.81 -12.21 0.15
C THR A 93 3.33 -11.64 -1.18
N PHE A 94 3.87 -10.51 -1.63
CA PHE A 94 3.42 -9.85 -2.86
C PHE A 94 4.26 -10.18 -4.10
N VAL A 95 5.57 -10.42 -3.94
CA VAL A 95 6.52 -10.42 -5.06
C VAL A 95 7.04 -11.83 -5.41
N THR A 96 7.23 -12.71 -4.43
CA THR A 96 7.85 -14.03 -4.66
C THR A 96 7.05 -14.89 -5.64
N HIS A 97 5.72 -14.76 -5.61
CA HIS A 97 4.82 -15.49 -6.50
C HIS A 97 4.04 -14.51 -7.36
N ARG A 98 3.96 -14.82 -8.66
CA ARG A 98 3.25 -13.96 -9.60
C ARG A 98 1.79 -13.78 -9.16
N PRO A 99 1.33 -12.54 -8.96
CA PRO A 99 -0.05 -12.28 -8.56
C PRO A 99 -1.03 -12.67 -9.66
N ARG A 100 -2.26 -13.04 -9.27
CA ARG A 100 -3.28 -13.54 -10.18
C ARG A 100 -4.59 -12.75 -10.05
N PHE A 101 -5.13 -12.31 -11.17
CA PHE A 101 -6.52 -11.86 -11.24
C PHE A 101 -7.45 -13.06 -11.00
N LEU A 102 -8.44 -12.89 -10.12
CA LEU A 102 -9.37 -13.94 -9.70
C LEU A 102 -10.73 -13.77 -10.36
N TYR A 103 -11.36 -12.61 -10.18
CA TYR A 103 -12.68 -12.32 -10.72
C TYR A 103 -12.93 -10.81 -10.82
N SER A 104 -13.92 -10.44 -11.63
CA SER A 104 -14.48 -9.11 -11.76
C SER A 104 -16.00 -9.23 -11.76
N VAL A 105 -16.67 -8.58 -10.81
CA VAL A 105 -18.13 -8.67 -10.65
C VAL A 105 -18.73 -7.30 -10.35
N SER A 106 -19.94 -7.03 -10.83
CA SER A 106 -20.62 -5.74 -10.60
C SER A 106 -21.47 -5.72 -9.33
N ARG A 107 -21.86 -6.90 -8.82
CA ARG A 107 -22.76 -7.05 -7.67
C ARG A 107 -22.15 -7.95 -6.61
N PHE A 108 -22.37 -7.61 -5.35
CA PHE A 108 -21.88 -8.33 -4.17
C PHE A 108 -22.28 -9.81 -4.19
N LEU A 109 -23.52 -10.13 -4.58
CA LEU A 109 -24.03 -11.50 -4.59
C LEU A 109 -23.32 -12.42 -5.60
N GLN A 110 -22.59 -11.87 -6.56
CA GLN A 110 -21.81 -12.62 -7.54
C GLN A 110 -20.38 -12.93 -7.06
N ILE A 111 -19.97 -12.35 -5.93
CA ILE A 111 -18.64 -12.59 -5.36
C ILE A 111 -18.55 -14.05 -4.91
N PRO A 112 -17.51 -14.80 -5.35
CA PRO A 112 -17.30 -16.17 -4.90
C PRO A 112 -17.21 -16.25 -3.37
N PRO A 113 -17.77 -17.32 -2.76
CA PRO A 113 -17.61 -17.54 -1.33
C PRO A 113 -16.13 -17.67 -1.00
N ASN A 114 -15.73 -17.05 0.11
CA ASN A 114 -14.41 -17.19 0.69
C ASN A 114 -14.57 -17.28 2.20
N THR A 115 -14.13 -18.39 2.76
CA THR A 115 -14.20 -18.71 4.17
C THR A 115 -12.83 -18.88 4.79
N HIS A 116 -11.74 -18.75 4.03
CA HIS A 116 -10.41 -19.16 4.50
C HIS A 116 -9.26 -18.20 4.14
N THR A 117 -9.33 -17.46 3.03
CA THR A 117 -8.25 -16.53 2.64
C THR A 117 -8.57 -15.13 3.14
N PRO A 118 -7.68 -14.43 3.88
CA PRO A 118 -7.92 -13.06 4.31
C PRO A 118 -8.03 -12.10 3.11
N GLU A 119 -8.95 -11.15 3.19
CA GLU A 119 -9.18 -10.13 2.17
C GLU A 119 -8.92 -8.73 2.72
N VAL A 120 -8.29 -7.88 1.91
CA VAL A 120 -8.15 -6.45 2.20
C VAL A 120 -8.66 -5.67 0.99
N CYS A 121 -9.57 -4.73 1.20
CA CYS A 121 -10.11 -3.93 0.11
C CYS A 121 -9.37 -2.60 -0.03
N LEU A 122 -9.30 -2.11 -1.27
CA LEU A 122 -8.78 -0.79 -1.62
C LEU A 122 -9.95 0.12 -1.97
N LEU A 123 -10.08 1.21 -1.23
CA LEU A 123 -11.05 2.26 -1.43
C LEU A 123 -10.31 3.54 -1.81
N GLY A 124 -10.95 4.37 -2.62
CA GLY A 124 -10.39 5.65 -3.00
C GLY A 124 -11.10 6.26 -4.19
N ARG A 125 -11.01 7.59 -4.32
CA ARG A 125 -11.62 8.32 -5.44
C ARG A 125 -11.20 7.78 -6.81
N SER A 126 -12.01 8.08 -7.82
CA SER A 126 -11.62 7.88 -9.21
C SER A 126 -10.26 8.54 -9.48
N ASN A 127 -9.35 7.84 -10.17
CA ASN A 127 -7.99 8.31 -10.49
C ASN A 127 -7.08 8.66 -9.31
N VAL A 128 -7.36 8.20 -8.08
CA VAL A 128 -6.43 8.38 -6.94
C VAL A 128 -5.17 7.51 -7.05
N GLY A 129 -5.21 6.43 -7.84
CA GLY A 129 -4.08 5.50 -8.00
C GLY A 129 -4.30 4.08 -7.45
N LYS A 130 -5.54 3.66 -7.20
CA LYS A 130 -5.86 2.29 -6.71
C LYS A 130 -5.25 1.18 -7.55
N SER A 131 -5.57 1.16 -8.84
CA SER A 131 -5.10 0.11 -9.76
C SER A 131 -3.59 0.24 -10.04
N THR A 132 -3.04 1.46 -10.00
CA THR A 132 -1.58 1.69 -10.02
C THR A 132 -0.89 1.06 -8.81
N LEU A 133 -1.44 1.28 -7.61
CA LEU A 133 -0.93 0.70 -6.38
C LEU A 133 -0.99 -0.84 -6.42
N ILE A 134 -2.06 -1.44 -6.95
CA ILE A 134 -2.16 -2.91 -7.09
C ILE A 134 -1.03 -3.48 -7.95
N ASN A 135 -0.72 -2.83 -9.07
CA ASN A 135 0.39 -3.23 -9.92
C ASN A 135 1.75 -3.06 -9.20
N ALA A 136 1.94 -1.93 -8.51
CA ALA A 136 3.15 -1.65 -7.74
C ALA A 136 3.35 -2.66 -6.58
N LEU A 137 2.28 -3.01 -5.87
CA LEU A 137 2.29 -4.03 -4.81
C LEU A 137 2.83 -5.35 -5.37
N GLY A 138 2.37 -5.77 -6.55
CA GLY A 138 2.85 -6.98 -7.23
C GLY A 138 4.25 -6.89 -7.86
N GLY A 139 4.96 -5.77 -7.68
CA GLY A 139 6.29 -5.57 -8.30
C GLY A 139 6.25 -5.45 -9.82
N LEU A 140 5.09 -5.11 -10.38
CA LEU A 140 4.93 -4.93 -11.83
C LEU A 140 5.24 -3.48 -12.19
N GLU A 141 6.24 -3.30 -13.07
CA GLU A 141 6.60 -2.01 -13.63
C GLU A 141 5.41 -1.34 -14.34
N ALA A 142 5.35 -0.01 -14.29
CA ALA A 142 4.22 0.76 -14.79
C ALA A 142 4.00 0.59 -16.32
N ALA A 143 5.06 0.35 -17.09
CA ALA A 143 4.98 -0.02 -18.52
C ALA A 143 4.27 -1.37 -18.78
N SER A 144 4.24 -2.26 -17.78
CA SER A 144 3.48 -3.51 -17.82
C SER A 144 2.03 -3.31 -17.39
N ALA A 145 1.74 -2.33 -16.53
CA ALA A 145 0.39 -1.99 -16.05
C ALA A 145 -0.55 -1.53 -17.18
N ALA A 146 -0.04 -0.75 -18.15
CA ALA A 146 -0.81 -0.21 -19.27
C ALA A 146 -1.41 -1.28 -20.22
N ARG A 147 -0.98 -2.55 -20.10
CA ARG A 147 -1.41 -3.67 -20.96
C ARG A 147 -2.29 -4.70 -20.24
N ALA A 148 -2.91 -4.32 -19.12
CA ALA A 148 -3.81 -5.22 -18.39
C ALA A 148 -5.04 -5.61 -19.25
N HIS A 149 -5.45 -6.87 -19.16
CA HIS A 149 -6.68 -7.48 -19.71
C HIS A 149 -7.28 -6.90 -21.02
N GLY A 150 -6.63 -7.19 -22.15
CA GLY A 150 -7.23 -7.18 -23.49
C GLY A 150 -6.92 -8.48 -24.27
N ARG A 151 -7.80 -8.92 -25.18
CA ARG A 151 -7.56 -10.06 -26.09
C ARG A 151 -6.37 -9.74 -27.01
N GLY A 152 -5.14 -10.03 -26.55
CA GLY A 152 -3.93 -9.90 -27.37
C GLY A 152 -2.64 -9.45 -26.66
N ALA A 153 -2.68 -9.07 -25.38
CA ALA A 153 -1.47 -8.59 -24.69
C ALA A 153 -0.49 -9.74 -24.33
N ARG A 154 0.71 -9.73 -24.95
CA ARG A 154 1.83 -10.67 -24.66
C ARG A 154 2.50 -10.45 -23.29
N LEU A 155 2.32 -9.28 -22.66
CA LEU A 155 2.73 -8.99 -21.29
C LEU A 155 1.54 -8.35 -20.58
N ARG A 156 1.03 -8.99 -19.51
CA ARG A 156 -0.24 -8.64 -18.86
C ARG A 156 0.03 -7.90 -17.55
N GLY A 157 -0.32 -6.62 -17.49
CA GLY A 157 -0.54 -5.93 -16.22
C GLY A 157 -1.63 -6.62 -15.41
N LEU A 158 -1.57 -6.54 -14.08
CA LEU A 158 -2.53 -7.19 -13.19
C LEU A 158 -3.85 -6.42 -13.18
N ALA A 159 -3.79 -5.11 -12.92
CA ALA A 159 -4.96 -4.23 -12.87
C ALA A 159 -4.93 -3.19 -14.01
N LEU A 160 -6.10 -2.90 -14.59
CA LEU A 160 -6.28 -1.88 -15.63
C LEU A 160 -6.07 -0.48 -15.05
N THR A 161 -5.18 0.30 -15.66
CA THR A 161 -4.96 1.71 -15.35
C THR A 161 -5.43 2.58 -16.52
N SER A 162 -6.12 3.67 -16.21
CA SER A 162 -6.54 4.67 -17.20
C SER A 162 -6.43 6.06 -16.61
N LYS A 163 -6.17 7.05 -17.46
CA LYS A 163 -6.23 8.48 -17.11
C LYS A 163 -7.68 8.97 -16.99
N THR A 164 -8.62 8.28 -17.61
CA THR A 164 -10.05 8.63 -17.58
C THR A 164 -10.71 8.09 -16.31
N ALA A 165 -11.47 8.95 -15.63
CA ALA A 165 -12.23 8.57 -14.44
C ALA A 165 -13.25 7.46 -14.78
N GLY A 166 -13.47 6.55 -13.84
CA GLY A 166 -14.47 5.48 -13.96
C GLY A 166 -13.99 4.24 -14.71
N SER A 167 -12.67 4.01 -14.75
CA SER A 167 -12.07 2.81 -15.35
C SER A 167 -12.46 1.52 -14.61
N THR A 168 -12.54 1.58 -13.27
CA THR A 168 -12.97 0.45 -12.43
C THR A 168 -14.43 0.63 -12.07
N ARG A 169 -15.32 -0.08 -12.79
CA ARG A 169 -16.79 -0.06 -12.58
C ARG A 169 -17.32 -1.32 -11.89
N SER A 170 -16.40 -2.19 -11.46
CA SER A 170 -16.66 -3.52 -10.92
C SER A 170 -15.73 -3.76 -9.74
N ILE A 171 -16.15 -4.67 -8.85
CA ILE A 171 -15.32 -5.20 -7.78
C ILE A 171 -14.36 -6.22 -8.38
N ASN A 172 -13.06 -5.96 -8.32
CA ASN A 172 -12.03 -6.84 -8.89
C ASN A 172 -11.18 -7.44 -7.78
N ALA A 173 -10.91 -8.74 -7.84
CA ALA A 173 -10.10 -9.44 -6.84
C ALA A 173 -8.81 -10.00 -7.43
N TYR A 174 -7.73 -9.88 -6.64
CA TYR A 174 -6.38 -10.27 -7.01
C TYR A 174 -5.74 -11.09 -5.89
N GLY A 175 -5.24 -12.27 -6.20
CA GLY A 175 -4.56 -13.16 -5.27
C GLY A 175 -3.05 -12.93 -5.24
N PHE A 176 -2.49 -12.91 -4.03
CA PHE A 176 -1.06 -12.72 -3.75
C PHE A 176 -0.50 -13.81 -2.83
N GLY A 177 0.74 -14.23 -3.11
CA GLY A 177 1.49 -15.20 -2.32
C GLY A 177 0.90 -16.63 -2.36
N LEU A 178 1.66 -17.61 -1.88
CA LEU A 178 1.14 -18.96 -1.66
C LEU A 178 0.58 -19.11 -0.24
N PRO A 179 -0.50 -19.89 -0.08
CA PRO A 179 -1.10 -20.08 1.22
C PRO A 179 -0.17 -20.89 2.13
N THR A 180 -0.11 -20.48 3.39
CA THR A 180 0.68 -21.16 4.41
C THR A 180 0.10 -22.53 4.74
N SER A 181 0.90 -23.42 5.34
CA SER A 181 0.42 -24.73 5.80
C SER A 181 -0.73 -24.59 6.80
N GLN A 182 -0.67 -23.57 7.67
CA GLN A 182 -1.74 -23.24 8.60
C GLN A 182 -3.04 -22.86 7.87
N GLN A 183 -2.98 -21.96 6.89
CA GLN A 183 -4.16 -21.56 6.10
C GLN A 183 -4.80 -22.76 5.38
N ARG A 184 -3.99 -23.68 4.85
CA ARG A 184 -4.50 -24.90 4.21
C ARG A 184 -5.19 -25.82 5.22
N ARG A 185 -4.61 -26.00 6.40
CA ARG A 185 -5.19 -26.82 7.47
C ARG A 185 -6.53 -26.25 7.95
N GLU A 186 -6.57 -24.96 8.27
CA GLU A 186 -7.81 -24.28 8.70
C GLU A 186 -8.90 -24.35 7.62
N ALA A 187 -8.53 -24.23 6.34
CA ALA A 187 -9.50 -24.36 5.25
C ALA A 187 -10.09 -25.78 5.15
N LEU A 188 -9.26 -26.81 5.35
CA LEU A 188 -9.71 -28.20 5.37
C LEU A 188 -10.63 -28.47 6.57
N GLU A 189 -10.28 -27.95 7.75
CA GLU A 189 -11.11 -28.05 8.96
C GLU A 189 -12.48 -27.39 8.75
N ARG A 190 -12.53 -26.15 8.26
CA ARG A 190 -13.81 -25.46 7.95
C ARG A 190 -14.63 -26.18 6.89
N ALA A 191 -13.98 -26.74 5.87
CA ALA A 191 -14.67 -27.52 4.85
C ALA A 191 -15.28 -28.81 5.43
N ALA A 192 -14.58 -29.48 6.34
CA ALA A 192 -15.06 -30.66 7.05
C ALA A 192 -16.25 -30.32 7.96
N GLU A 193 -16.16 -29.25 8.75
CA GLU A 193 -17.26 -28.76 9.60
C GLU A 193 -18.51 -28.42 8.76
N HIS A 194 -18.34 -27.72 7.64
CA HIS A 194 -19.45 -27.39 6.75
C HIS A 194 -20.09 -28.65 6.16
N ALA A 195 -19.27 -29.62 5.72
CA ALA A 195 -19.78 -30.90 5.23
C ALA A 195 -20.52 -31.71 6.30
N GLN A 196 -20.11 -31.60 7.57
CA GLN A 196 -20.81 -32.19 8.71
C GLN A 196 -22.17 -31.52 8.96
N ARG A 197 -22.23 -30.18 9.01
CA ARG A 197 -23.50 -29.45 9.18
C ARG A 197 -24.51 -29.79 8.08
N LEU A 198 -24.06 -29.97 6.84
CA LEU A 198 -24.93 -30.40 5.73
C LEU A 198 -25.41 -31.85 5.87
N LYS A 199 -24.64 -32.73 6.53
CA LYS A 199 -25.08 -34.10 6.84
C LYS A 199 -26.16 -34.10 7.92
N GLU A 200 -25.99 -33.28 8.96
CA GLU A 200 -26.92 -33.15 10.08
C GLU A 200 -28.23 -32.46 9.66
N GLY A 201 -28.17 -31.51 8.72
CA GLY A 201 -29.34 -30.79 8.19
C GLY A 201 -30.28 -31.61 7.28
N GLY A 202 -30.14 -32.94 7.24
CA GLY A 202 -31.09 -33.83 6.54
C GLY A 202 -31.04 -33.83 5.01
N LEU A 203 -30.13 -33.06 4.39
CA LEU A 203 -30.01 -33.00 2.93
C LEU A 203 -29.58 -34.35 2.33
N SER A 204 -30.25 -34.76 1.25
CA SER A 204 -29.90 -35.97 0.51
C SER A 204 -28.49 -35.86 -0.10
N ARG A 205 -27.92 -36.99 -0.52
CA ARG A 205 -26.57 -37.04 -1.10
C ARG A 205 -26.50 -36.32 -2.46
N SER A 206 -27.60 -36.30 -3.23
CA SER A 206 -27.73 -35.60 -4.51
C SER A 206 -27.77 -34.09 -4.30
N GLU A 207 -28.62 -33.59 -3.40
CA GLU A 207 -28.72 -32.15 -3.10
C GLU A 207 -27.38 -31.58 -2.61
N ARG A 208 -26.65 -32.34 -1.78
CA ARG A 208 -25.30 -31.95 -1.31
C ARG A 208 -24.25 -31.85 -2.42
N ARG A 209 -24.43 -32.53 -3.56
CA ARG A 209 -23.51 -32.46 -4.70
C ARG A 209 -23.75 -31.23 -5.56
N GLU A 210 -24.97 -30.71 -5.56
CA GLU A 210 -25.36 -29.52 -6.32
C GLU A 210 -24.94 -28.21 -5.63
N LEU A 211 -24.68 -28.26 -4.32
CA LEU A 211 -24.20 -27.10 -3.58
C LEU A 211 -22.84 -26.61 -4.08
N PRO A 212 -22.66 -25.28 -4.23
CA PRO A 212 -21.39 -24.70 -4.64
C PRO A 212 -20.26 -25.12 -3.70
N ARG A 213 -19.24 -25.80 -4.24
CA ARG A 213 -18.05 -26.15 -3.48
C ARG A 213 -17.04 -25.02 -3.54
N GLU A 214 -16.66 -24.52 -2.38
CA GLU A 214 -15.55 -23.61 -2.26
C GLU A 214 -14.23 -24.32 -2.60
N GLN A 215 -13.38 -23.65 -3.38
CA GLN A 215 -12.07 -24.18 -3.74
C GLN A 215 -11.08 -24.00 -2.57
N PRO A 216 -10.11 -24.90 -2.39
CA PRO A 216 -9.08 -24.72 -1.38
C PRO A 216 -8.26 -23.44 -1.64
N PRO A 217 -7.62 -22.88 -0.60
CA PRO A 217 -6.80 -21.69 -0.72
C PRO A 217 -5.73 -21.90 -1.79
N ARG A 218 -5.66 -20.95 -2.72
CA ARG A 218 -4.58 -20.86 -3.72
C ARG A 218 -3.65 -19.68 -3.46
N HIS A 219 -4.05 -18.75 -2.61
CA HIS A 219 -3.33 -17.51 -2.34
C HIS A 219 -3.23 -17.26 -0.84
N ARG A 220 -2.19 -16.52 -0.41
CA ARG A 220 -2.01 -16.11 1.00
C ARG A 220 -2.94 -14.96 1.38
N LEU A 221 -3.18 -14.06 0.44
CA LEU A 221 -3.92 -12.82 0.59
C LEU A 221 -4.74 -12.54 -0.67
N ILE A 222 -5.94 -11.97 -0.51
CA ILE A 222 -6.72 -11.43 -1.62
C ILE A 222 -6.85 -9.91 -1.43
N MET A 223 -6.43 -9.17 -2.45
CA MET A 223 -6.69 -7.73 -2.55
C MET A 223 -7.95 -7.51 -3.38
N VAL A 224 -8.84 -6.64 -2.91
CA VAL A 224 -10.08 -6.32 -3.63
C VAL A 224 -10.09 -4.85 -4.01
N ASP A 225 -10.04 -4.55 -5.31
CA ASP A 225 -10.16 -3.20 -5.88
C ASP A 225 -11.63 -2.84 -5.97
N MET A 226 -12.05 -1.86 -5.19
CA MET A 226 -13.42 -1.36 -5.22
C MET A 226 -13.58 -0.31 -6.33
N PRO A 227 -14.79 -0.20 -6.92
CA PRO A 227 -15.08 0.88 -7.85
C PRO A 227 -14.79 2.24 -7.22
N GLY A 228 -14.21 3.15 -8.01
CA GLY A 228 -13.85 4.48 -7.53
C GLY A 228 -15.08 5.33 -7.23
N TYR A 229 -15.08 6.03 -6.10
CA TYR A 229 -16.13 6.97 -5.73
C TYR A 229 -15.79 8.42 -6.12
N GLY A 230 -16.77 9.33 -6.07
CA GLY A 230 -16.61 10.75 -6.38
C GLY A 230 -17.03 11.10 -7.82
N LEU A 231 -16.22 11.88 -8.54
CA LEU A 231 -16.57 12.32 -9.89
C LEU A 231 -16.74 11.11 -10.83
N GLY A 232 -17.91 11.00 -11.45
CA GLY A 232 -18.27 9.89 -12.34
C GLY A 232 -18.60 8.58 -11.64
N SER A 233 -18.85 8.60 -10.32
CA SER A 233 -19.32 7.41 -9.59
C SER A 233 -20.83 7.30 -9.53
N GLU A 234 -21.35 6.08 -9.62
CA GLU A 234 -22.78 5.80 -9.52
C GLU A 234 -23.20 5.49 -8.08
N VAL A 235 -24.42 5.89 -7.71
CA VAL A 235 -25.01 5.60 -6.39
C VAL A 235 -25.06 4.09 -6.12
N GLN A 236 -25.29 3.28 -7.16
CA GLN A 236 -25.34 1.82 -7.06
C GLN A 236 -24.03 1.23 -6.53
N TRP A 237 -22.87 1.84 -6.84
CA TRP A 237 -21.58 1.36 -6.34
C TRP A 237 -21.46 1.54 -4.83
N GLY A 238 -21.99 2.63 -4.28
CA GLY A 238 -22.02 2.85 -2.83
C GLY A 238 -22.80 1.76 -2.08
N VAL A 239 -23.91 1.29 -2.67
CA VAL A 239 -24.72 0.19 -2.12
C VAL A 239 -23.94 -1.12 -2.12
N GLU A 240 -23.26 -1.45 -3.21
CA GLU A 240 -22.49 -2.69 -3.32
C GLU A 240 -21.23 -2.67 -2.43
N ILE A 241 -20.55 -1.52 -2.31
CA ILE A 241 -19.45 -1.32 -1.37
C ILE A 241 -19.93 -1.55 0.07
N ARG A 242 -21.04 -0.92 0.47
CA ARG A 242 -21.60 -1.09 1.82
C ARG A 242 -21.91 -2.56 2.12
N LYS A 243 -22.61 -3.25 1.22
CA LYS A 243 -22.91 -4.70 1.36
C LYS A 243 -21.64 -5.52 1.54
N TYR A 244 -20.59 -5.22 0.77
CA TYR A 244 -19.31 -5.90 0.88
C TYR A 244 -18.66 -5.67 2.26
N LEU A 245 -18.58 -4.41 2.71
CA LEU A 245 -17.98 -4.07 4.01
C LEU A 245 -18.70 -4.74 5.18
N GLU A 246 -20.03 -4.80 5.14
CA GLU A 246 -20.84 -5.35 6.25
C GLU A 246 -20.93 -6.88 6.26
N LYS A 247 -20.96 -7.53 5.09
CA LYS A 247 -21.29 -8.96 4.99
C LYS A 247 -20.09 -9.87 4.71
N ARG A 248 -18.95 -9.33 4.28
CA ARG A 248 -17.80 -10.15 3.89
C ARG A 248 -16.98 -10.58 5.11
N LYS A 249 -17.22 -11.81 5.59
CA LYS A 249 -16.57 -12.38 6.79
C LYS A 249 -15.03 -12.43 6.75
N MET A 250 -14.44 -12.62 5.57
CA MET A 250 -12.98 -12.69 5.42
C MET A 250 -12.32 -11.33 5.19
N LEU A 251 -13.08 -10.23 5.18
CA LEU A 251 -12.53 -8.89 5.15
C LEU A 251 -11.81 -8.58 6.47
N LYS A 252 -10.50 -8.35 6.39
CA LYS A 252 -9.64 -8.01 7.53
C LYS A 252 -9.43 -6.51 7.69
N GLY A 253 -9.76 -5.74 6.67
CA GLY A 253 -9.78 -4.29 6.73
C GLY A 253 -9.77 -3.64 5.36
N ALA A 254 -9.74 -2.32 5.36
CA ALA A 254 -9.75 -1.47 4.18
C ALA A 254 -8.56 -0.51 4.18
N VAL A 255 -7.98 -0.33 3.00
CA VAL A 255 -6.98 0.71 2.74
C VAL A 255 -7.65 1.84 1.97
N LEU A 256 -7.73 3.01 2.58
CA LEU A 256 -8.29 4.22 1.98
C LEU A 256 -7.16 5.04 1.33
N LEU A 257 -7.25 5.22 0.01
CA LEU A 257 -6.32 6.05 -0.75
C LEU A 257 -6.82 7.48 -0.84
N ILE A 258 -5.97 8.42 -0.47
CA ILE A 258 -6.22 9.86 -0.58
C ILE A 258 -5.16 10.48 -1.48
N ASP A 259 -5.58 11.31 -2.43
CA ASP A 259 -4.67 12.05 -3.32
C ASP A 259 -4.03 13.20 -2.54
N ALA A 260 -2.71 13.20 -2.40
CA ALA A 260 -1.98 14.22 -1.64
C ALA A 260 -2.11 15.62 -2.27
N VAL A 261 -2.38 15.72 -3.57
CA VAL A 261 -2.62 17.02 -4.23
C VAL A 261 -3.99 17.58 -3.88
N SER A 262 -5.01 16.71 -3.87
CA SER A 262 -6.40 17.13 -3.65
C SER A 262 -6.78 17.25 -2.17
N GLY A 263 -6.08 16.53 -1.29
CA GLY A 263 -6.45 16.37 0.12
C GLY A 263 -7.78 15.62 0.30
N VAL A 264 -8.29 15.61 1.53
CA VAL A 264 -9.57 14.97 1.89
C VAL A 264 -10.74 15.73 1.25
N LYS A 265 -11.67 15.02 0.63
CA LYS A 265 -12.92 15.58 0.06
C LYS A 265 -14.15 14.98 0.72
N GLU A 266 -15.32 15.56 0.42
CA GLU A 266 -16.60 15.12 0.98
C GLU A 266 -16.90 13.64 0.68
N SER A 267 -16.58 13.18 -0.53
CA SER A 267 -16.74 11.77 -0.87
C SER A 267 -15.84 10.84 -0.05
N ASP A 268 -14.65 11.31 0.37
CA ASP A 268 -13.77 10.55 1.26
C ASP A 268 -14.40 10.46 2.67
N ARG A 269 -15.03 11.54 3.15
CA ARG A 269 -15.76 11.56 4.44
C ARG A 269 -16.94 10.59 4.46
N MET A 270 -17.72 10.53 3.38
CA MET A 270 -18.82 9.57 3.28
C MET A 270 -18.33 8.13 3.38
N VAL A 271 -17.19 7.81 2.74
CA VAL A 271 -16.61 6.46 2.78
C VAL A 271 -16.02 6.15 4.15
N LEU A 272 -15.39 7.11 4.82
CA LEU A 272 -14.99 6.96 6.22
C LEU A 272 -16.20 6.66 7.13
N GLY A 273 -17.34 7.33 6.90
CA GLY A 273 -18.60 7.01 7.56
C GLY A 273 -19.06 5.56 7.33
N MET A 274 -19.01 5.08 6.08
CA MET A 274 -19.35 3.67 5.77
C MET A 274 -18.40 2.67 6.45
N LEU A 275 -17.10 2.98 6.50
CA LEU A 275 -16.10 2.13 7.17
C LEU A 275 -16.32 2.07 8.68
N ARG A 276 -16.64 3.21 9.28
CA ARG A 276 -17.00 3.31 10.69
C ARG A 276 -18.27 2.50 11.00
N ASP A 277 -19.34 2.70 10.23
CA ASP A 277 -20.62 2.02 10.44
C ASP A 277 -20.50 0.49 10.28
N ALA A 278 -19.63 0.03 9.38
CA ALA A 278 -19.33 -1.38 9.18
C ALA A 278 -18.26 -1.93 10.15
N GLU A 279 -17.75 -1.11 11.07
CA GLU A 279 -16.66 -1.43 12.00
C GLU A 279 -15.43 -2.06 11.32
N VAL A 280 -15.06 -1.51 10.16
CA VAL A 280 -13.97 -2.04 9.35
C VAL A 280 -12.65 -1.36 9.73
N LYS A 281 -11.66 -2.20 10.07
CA LYS A 281 -10.30 -1.76 10.34
C LYS A 281 -9.74 -0.97 9.16
N THR A 282 -9.31 0.26 9.37
CA THR A 282 -8.96 1.18 8.28
C THR A 282 -7.52 1.66 8.36
N ALA A 283 -6.78 1.61 7.26
CA ALA A 283 -5.48 2.29 7.11
C ALA A 283 -5.56 3.32 5.99
N VAL A 284 -4.90 4.47 6.16
CA VAL A 284 -4.89 5.53 5.15
C VAL A 284 -3.53 5.58 4.46
N VAL A 285 -3.56 5.67 3.13
CA VAL A 285 -2.36 5.82 2.29
C VAL A 285 -2.51 7.10 1.45
N LEU A 286 -1.59 8.04 1.64
CA LEU A 286 -1.45 9.22 0.79
C LEU A 286 -0.73 8.84 -0.50
N THR A 287 -1.36 9.12 -1.63
CA THR A 287 -0.87 8.80 -2.98
C THR A 287 -0.42 10.07 -3.71
N LYS A 288 0.35 9.89 -4.79
CA LYS A 288 0.83 10.98 -5.67
C LYS A 288 1.67 12.04 -4.95
N THR A 289 2.44 11.61 -3.96
CA THR A 289 3.25 12.50 -3.14
C THR A 289 4.45 13.07 -3.89
N ASP A 290 4.86 12.41 -4.98
CA ASP A 290 5.78 12.94 -5.99
C ASP A 290 5.33 14.30 -6.55
N LYS A 291 4.02 14.53 -6.69
CA LYS A 291 3.47 15.79 -7.21
C LYS A 291 3.55 16.96 -6.23
N LEU A 292 3.87 16.69 -4.97
CA LEU A 292 4.09 17.73 -3.97
C LEU A 292 5.54 18.23 -3.95
N GLY A 293 6.43 17.62 -4.74
CA GLY A 293 7.86 17.88 -4.68
C GLY A 293 8.50 17.30 -3.42
N ARG A 294 9.74 17.72 -3.11
CA ARG A 294 10.46 17.29 -1.89
C ARG A 294 9.96 17.97 -0.61
N ASP A 295 8.77 18.59 -0.64
CA ASP A 295 8.22 19.34 0.48
C ASP A 295 7.63 18.40 1.55
N SER A 296 8.48 18.05 2.52
CA SER A 296 8.05 17.26 3.67
C SER A 296 7.05 17.98 4.57
N ALA A 297 7.00 19.32 4.56
CA ALA A 297 6.09 20.08 5.42
C ALA A 297 4.65 20.00 4.90
N ARG A 298 4.45 20.08 3.58
CA ARG A 298 3.13 19.91 2.97
C ARG A 298 2.55 18.52 3.20
N VAL A 299 3.38 17.47 3.10
CA VAL A 299 2.97 16.09 3.44
C VAL A 299 2.55 16.00 4.91
N GLN A 300 3.32 16.60 5.83
CA GLN A 300 2.97 16.64 7.25
C GLN A 300 1.63 17.34 7.50
N GLN A 301 1.37 18.49 6.87
CA GLN A 301 0.10 19.21 6.97
C GLN A 301 -1.09 18.38 6.48
N LEU A 302 -0.90 17.63 5.39
CA LEU A 302 -1.93 16.72 4.89
C LEU A 302 -2.21 15.58 5.87
N CYS A 303 -1.18 15.01 6.51
CA CYS A 303 -1.36 14.01 7.56
C CYS A 303 -2.19 14.58 8.73
N LEU A 304 -1.91 15.81 9.17
CA LEU A 304 -2.69 16.50 10.21
C LEU A 304 -4.18 16.60 9.83
N GLY A 305 -4.47 17.10 8.62
CA GLY A 305 -5.85 17.20 8.15
C GLY A 305 -6.56 15.85 8.03
N VAL A 306 -5.84 14.78 7.66
CA VAL A 306 -6.41 13.42 7.65
C VAL A 306 -6.74 12.94 9.06
N TRP A 307 -5.86 13.15 10.05
CA TRP A 307 -6.15 12.77 11.44
C TRP A 307 -7.31 13.56 12.04
N GLU A 308 -7.45 14.85 11.72
CA GLU A 308 -8.59 15.66 12.14
C GLU A 308 -9.91 15.06 11.61
N GLU A 309 -9.95 14.68 10.33
CA GLU A 309 -11.14 14.06 9.73
C GLU A 309 -11.42 12.66 10.31
N LEU A 310 -10.39 11.84 10.57
CA LEU A 310 -10.54 10.54 11.21
C LEU A 310 -11.14 10.68 12.62
N ARG A 311 -10.61 11.61 13.43
CA ARG A 311 -11.11 11.90 14.79
C ARG A 311 -12.54 12.45 14.76
N ARG A 312 -12.86 13.29 13.77
CA ARG A 312 -14.22 13.80 13.58
C ARG A 312 -15.21 12.67 13.29
N VAL A 313 -14.83 11.70 12.47
CA VAL A 313 -15.69 10.54 12.16
C VAL A 313 -15.78 9.59 13.36
N GLU A 314 -14.68 9.41 14.09
CA GLU A 314 -14.59 8.62 15.34
C GLU A 314 -15.53 9.15 16.42
N GLN A 315 -15.69 10.46 16.60
CA GLN A 315 -16.62 11.05 17.59
C GLN A 315 -18.08 10.56 17.47
N GLN A 316 -18.45 10.00 16.32
CA GLN A 316 -19.78 9.48 16.03
C GLN A 316 -19.89 7.96 16.27
N SER A 317 -18.84 7.30 16.78
CA SER A 317 -18.81 5.87 17.11
C SER A 317 -18.16 5.62 18.46
N LEU A 318 -18.61 4.56 19.15
CA LEU A 318 -18.02 4.08 20.39
C LEU A 318 -17.07 2.90 20.17
N THR A 319 -17.11 2.25 19.01
CA THR A 319 -16.39 1.00 18.72
C THR A 319 -15.26 1.20 17.71
N TRP A 320 -15.43 2.16 16.80
CA TRP A 320 -14.47 2.48 15.75
C TRP A 320 -13.52 3.60 16.22
N LEU A 321 -12.52 3.23 17.00
CA LEU A 321 -11.62 4.16 17.71
C LEU A 321 -10.17 4.12 17.18
N GLU A 322 -9.38 5.15 17.48
CA GLU A 322 -7.95 5.19 17.15
C GLU A 322 -7.23 3.93 17.69
N GLY A 323 -6.61 3.15 16.80
CA GLY A 323 -5.78 1.99 17.17
C GLY A 323 -6.55 0.77 17.67
N SER A 324 -7.88 0.79 17.72
CA SER A 324 -8.67 -0.39 18.12
C SER A 324 -8.61 -1.50 17.05
N GLU A 325 -8.98 -2.72 17.42
CA GLU A 325 -8.95 -3.87 16.49
C GLU A 325 -9.79 -3.63 15.23
N LYS A 326 -10.92 -2.94 15.40
CA LYS A 326 -11.90 -2.64 14.36
C LYS A 326 -11.88 -1.18 13.88
N GLY A 327 -11.04 -0.33 14.46
CA GLY A 327 -10.99 1.10 14.21
C GLY A 327 -9.97 1.51 13.14
N TRP A 328 -9.48 2.75 13.23
CA TRP A 328 -8.52 3.28 12.27
C TRP A 328 -7.08 3.21 12.78
N GLN A 329 -6.13 3.00 11.87
CA GLN A 329 -4.71 2.94 12.19
C GLN A 329 -4.13 4.35 12.34
N LYS A 330 -3.41 4.56 13.44
CA LYS A 330 -2.71 5.80 13.76
C LYS A 330 -1.71 6.23 12.68
N GLU A 331 -1.00 5.26 12.09
CA GLU A 331 -0.02 5.51 11.03
C GLU A 331 -0.70 5.89 9.71
N ILE A 332 -0.28 7.00 9.12
CA ILE A 332 -0.60 7.36 7.74
C ILE A 332 0.59 7.00 6.87
N TYR A 333 0.38 6.15 5.87
CA TYR A 333 1.42 5.73 4.95
C TYR A 333 1.46 6.67 3.74
N VAL A 334 2.61 6.81 3.13
CA VAL A 334 2.85 7.71 2.01
C VAL A 334 3.44 6.92 0.87
N THR A 335 2.87 7.06 -0.32
CA THR A 335 3.37 6.43 -1.54
C THR A 335 3.40 7.42 -2.69
N SER A 336 4.43 7.25 -3.53
CA SER A 336 4.61 7.97 -4.79
C SER A 336 4.50 7.01 -5.98
N ALA A 337 3.83 5.86 -5.81
CA ALA A 337 3.64 4.85 -6.87
C ALA A 337 3.20 5.53 -8.18
N GLY A 338 4.15 5.63 -9.10
CA GLY A 338 4.15 6.59 -10.19
C GLY A 338 3.27 6.18 -11.37
N ASP A 339 2.73 7.20 -12.00
CA ASP A 339 2.20 7.23 -13.37
C ASP A 339 3.14 6.47 -14.33
N PRO A 340 2.66 5.65 -15.28
CA PRO A 340 3.51 4.96 -16.26
C PRO A 340 4.40 5.84 -17.14
N ASP A 341 4.16 7.15 -17.16
CA ASP A 341 4.92 8.13 -17.96
C ASP A 341 6.06 8.82 -17.18
N ASN A 342 6.14 8.64 -15.86
CA ASN A 342 7.21 9.18 -15.03
C ASN A 342 7.85 8.03 -14.26
N GLU A 343 9.18 7.94 -14.27
CA GLU A 343 10.00 6.98 -13.52
C GLU A 343 9.85 7.16 -12.00
N GLY A 344 8.64 6.96 -11.48
CA GLY A 344 8.36 6.96 -10.06
C GLY A 344 9.04 5.75 -9.44
N SER A 345 10.01 5.99 -8.56
CA SER A 345 10.87 5.00 -7.91
C SER A 345 10.15 3.97 -7.03
N GLY A 346 8.81 3.92 -7.05
CA GLY A 346 8.01 3.03 -6.20
C GLY A 346 8.15 3.34 -4.70
N ALA A 347 8.60 4.55 -4.34
CA ALA A 347 8.87 4.88 -2.95
C ALA A 347 7.59 4.79 -2.09
N GLY A 348 7.72 4.19 -0.91
CA GLY A 348 6.61 3.96 0.03
C GLY A 348 5.75 2.72 -0.25
N VAL A 349 5.93 2.01 -1.37
CA VAL A 349 5.20 0.77 -1.65
C VAL A 349 5.51 -0.32 -0.61
N VAL A 350 6.73 -0.33 -0.08
CA VAL A 350 7.14 -1.21 1.02
C VAL A 350 6.26 -1.01 2.25
N GLY A 351 6.02 0.25 2.64
CA GLY A 351 5.12 0.59 3.74
C GLY A 351 3.68 0.14 3.48
N ALA A 352 3.18 0.33 2.25
CA ALA A 352 1.84 -0.14 1.87
C ALA A 352 1.71 -1.67 1.94
N ARG A 353 2.68 -2.43 1.42
CA ARG A 353 2.71 -3.90 1.53
C ARG A 353 2.64 -4.34 2.99
N TRP A 354 3.49 -3.73 3.82
CA TRP A 354 3.57 -4.06 5.23
C TRP A 354 2.28 -3.71 5.97
N ALA A 355 1.69 -2.54 5.73
CA ALA A 355 0.40 -2.12 6.31
C ALA A 355 -0.73 -3.11 6.00
N ILE A 356 -0.80 -3.55 4.74
CA ILE A 356 -1.78 -4.53 4.28
C ILE A 356 -1.55 -5.90 4.94
N CYS A 357 -0.31 -6.39 4.98
CA CYS A 357 0.02 -7.66 5.61
C CYS A 357 -0.25 -7.63 7.12
N ARG A 358 0.08 -6.53 7.81
CA ARG A 358 -0.25 -6.31 9.23
C ARG A 358 -1.77 -6.32 9.45
N MET A 359 -2.52 -5.63 8.59
CA MET A 359 -3.99 -5.61 8.65
C MET A 359 -4.59 -6.99 8.45
N ALA A 360 -4.06 -7.77 7.49
CA ALA A 360 -4.48 -9.13 7.22
C ALA A 360 -4.05 -10.16 8.29
N GLY A 361 -3.28 -9.74 9.30
CA GLY A 361 -2.74 -10.61 10.35
C GLY A 361 -1.64 -11.55 9.85
N LEU A 362 -0.98 -11.21 8.74
CA LEU A 362 0.08 -12.03 8.14
C LEU A 362 1.47 -11.72 8.68
N VAL A 363 1.62 -10.57 9.32
CA VAL A 363 2.88 -10.04 9.88
C VAL A 363 2.57 -9.42 11.24
N LYS A 364 3.48 -9.58 12.20
CA LYS A 364 3.38 -8.99 13.54
C LYS A 364 4.06 -7.62 13.59
N ASP A 365 3.52 -6.75 14.43
CA ASP A 365 4.09 -5.44 14.73
C ASP A 365 4.19 -5.27 16.24
N ASP A 366 5.41 -5.42 16.76
CA ASP A 366 5.70 -5.32 18.19
C ASP A 366 6.14 -3.89 18.58
N ARG A 367 6.08 -2.93 17.65
CA ARG A 367 6.47 -1.54 17.91
C ARG A 367 5.45 -0.84 18.80
N VAL A 368 5.95 -0.04 19.74
CA VAL A 368 5.15 0.93 20.49
C VAL A 368 5.31 2.30 19.83
N LEU A 369 4.30 2.73 19.06
CA LEU A 369 4.39 3.94 18.24
C LEU A 369 4.36 5.24 19.05
N GLN A 370 3.70 5.24 20.21
CA GLN A 370 3.76 6.30 21.21
C GLN A 370 3.62 5.65 22.58
N PRO A 371 4.70 5.50 23.35
CA PRO A 371 4.57 5.03 24.73
C PRO A 371 3.73 6.06 25.51
N PRO A 372 2.95 5.61 26.51
CA PRO A 372 2.27 6.55 27.39
C PRO A 372 3.32 7.50 27.99
N PRO A 373 2.96 8.77 28.27
CA PRO A 373 3.87 9.67 28.94
C PRO A 373 4.39 8.98 30.22
N PRO A 374 5.68 9.17 30.58
CA PRO A 374 6.18 8.62 31.82
C PRO A 374 5.25 9.06 32.95
N PRO A 375 4.95 8.17 33.93
CA PRO A 375 4.11 8.56 35.05
C PRO A 375 4.70 9.86 35.62
N PRO A 376 3.86 10.86 35.95
CA PRO A 376 4.35 12.12 36.48
C PRO A 376 5.29 11.79 37.63
N ALA A 377 6.52 12.30 37.56
CA ALA A 377 7.49 12.14 38.65
C ALA A 377 6.75 12.49 39.93
N ALA A 378 6.65 11.53 40.86
CA ALA A 378 5.72 11.59 42.00
C ALA A 378 5.77 13.00 42.61
N GLN A 379 4.81 13.85 42.23
CA GLN A 379 4.77 15.20 42.74
C GLN A 379 4.41 15.00 44.20
N LYS A 380 5.31 15.43 45.09
CA LYS A 380 5.09 15.36 46.54
C LYS A 380 3.75 16.02 46.77
N ILE A 381 2.72 15.23 47.11
CA ILE A 381 1.38 15.74 47.35
C ILE A 381 1.50 16.58 48.62
N VAL A 382 1.65 17.88 48.44
CA VAL A 382 1.67 18.90 49.48
C VAL A 382 0.23 19.00 49.98
N SER A 383 0.02 18.86 51.29
CA SER A 383 -1.33 19.00 51.87
C SER A 383 -1.86 20.42 51.62
N PHE A 384 -3.18 20.59 51.61
CA PHE A 384 -3.81 21.90 51.38
C PHE A 384 -3.27 22.98 52.33
N ASP A 385 -2.96 22.60 53.57
CA ASP A 385 -2.37 23.49 54.59
C ASP A 385 -0.99 24.01 54.18
N GLN A 386 -0.17 23.22 53.48
CA GLN A 386 1.18 23.63 53.07
C GLN A 386 1.16 24.64 51.91
N ILE A 387 0.05 24.75 51.18
CA ILE A 387 -0.11 25.69 50.06
C ILE A 387 -0.44 27.10 50.57
N GLN A 388 -1.18 27.23 51.67
CA GLN A 388 -1.60 28.55 52.18
C GLN A 388 -0.44 29.39 52.73
N TRP A 389 0.60 28.78 53.28
CA TRP A 389 1.69 29.52 53.96
C TRP A 389 2.86 29.91 53.06
N ALA A 390 2.93 29.39 51.83
CA ALA A 390 4.00 29.76 50.89
C ALA A 390 3.80 31.14 50.24
N SER A 391 2.59 31.72 50.33
CA SER A 391 2.26 33.02 49.73
C SER A 391 2.48 34.23 50.66
N SER A 392 2.91 34.01 51.91
CA SER A 392 3.05 35.06 52.93
C SER A 392 4.38 34.99 53.69
N SER A 393 5.50 35.05 52.96
CA SER A 393 6.78 35.45 53.55
C SER A 393 7.49 36.46 52.67
N THR A 394 7.17 37.74 52.89
CA THR A 394 8.07 38.87 52.60
C THR A 394 9.34 38.69 53.41
N GLU A 395 10.46 38.41 52.74
CA GLU A 395 11.80 38.53 53.34
C GLU A 395 12.08 40.00 53.72
N PRO A 396 12.56 40.30 54.94
CA PRO A 396 13.09 41.62 55.25
C PRO A 396 14.49 41.77 54.64
N LYS A 397 14.69 42.81 53.82
CA LYS A 397 16.02 43.22 53.33
C LYS A 397 16.89 43.62 54.52
N ALA A 398 17.88 42.81 54.84
CA ALA A 398 19.00 43.19 55.72
C ALA A 398 20.17 43.66 54.84
N GLY A 399 20.53 44.93 54.94
CA GLY A 399 21.79 45.44 54.40
C GLY A 399 21.72 46.84 53.81
N ASP A 400 21.54 47.87 54.64
CA ASP A 400 22.21 49.15 54.39
C ASP A 400 22.42 49.91 55.70
N ALA A 401 23.66 49.89 56.20
CA ALA A 401 24.11 50.74 57.28
C ALA A 401 25.60 51.06 57.05
N GLY A 402 25.85 52.31 56.67
CA GLY A 402 27.11 52.98 56.96
C GLY A 402 28.00 53.30 55.75
N ARG A 403 27.72 54.43 55.08
CA ARG A 403 28.81 55.24 54.52
C ARG A 403 28.68 56.69 54.98
N LYS A 404 29.73 57.08 55.69
CA LYS A 404 30.05 58.38 56.26
C LYS A 404 30.15 59.48 55.19
N ASP A 405 29.76 60.67 55.64
CA ASP A 405 30.28 62.01 55.35
C ASP A 405 30.31 62.51 53.90
N LEU A 406 29.64 63.64 53.63
CA LEU A 406 30.28 64.94 53.32
C LEU A 406 29.23 66.02 52.95
N PHE A 407 29.25 67.09 53.76
CA PHE A 407 28.71 68.46 53.60
C PHE A 407 27.19 68.71 53.61
#